data_AF-A0A087VBX9-F1
#
_entry.id   AF-A0A087VBX9-F1
#
_cell.length_a   1.000
_cell.length_b   1.000
_cell.length_c   1.000
_cell.angle_alpha   90.00
_cell.angle_beta   90.00
_cell.angle_gamma   90.00
#
_symmetry.space_group_name_H-M   'P 1'
#
loop_
_entity.id
_entity.type
_entity.pdbx_description
1 polymer ?
#
loop_
_entity_poly.entity_id
_entity_poly.type
_entity_poly.pdbx_seq_one_letter_code
_entity_poly.pdbx_strand_id
1 'polypeptide(L)'
;VLNEAVGALMYHTITLTREDLEKFKALRIIVRIGSGFDNIDIKSAGDLGIAVCNVPAASVEETADSTMCHILNLYRRTTWLHQALREGTRVQSVEQIREVASGAARIRGETLGIIGLGRVGQAVALRAKAFGFSVIFYDPYLSDGMERALGLQRVSTLQDLLFHSDCVTLHCNLNEHNHHLINDFTIKQMRQGAFLVNTARGGLVDEKALAQALKEGRIRGAALDVHESEPFSFSQGPLKDAPNLICTPHAAWYSEQASIEMREEAAREIRRAITGRIPDSLKNCVNKDHLTAATHWASMDPGVVHPELNGAAYRYPPGVVSVASTGIPAAVEGIVPNPMSLSHGLPAVAHPPHAPSPGQTVKPEADRDHPSDQL
;
A
#
# COMPACT_ATOMS: atom_id res chain seq x y z
N VAL A 1 -12.60 -23.80 9.82
CA VAL A 1 -11.66 -22.90 9.11
C VAL A 1 -10.24 -22.98 9.70
N LEU A 2 -9.99 -22.54 10.95
CA LEU A 2 -8.63 -22.47 11.53
C LEU A 2 -7.87 -23.81 11.58
N ASN A 3 -8.58 -24.93 11.69
CA ASN A 3 -7.96 -26.26 11.78
C ASN A 3 -7.53 -26.85 10.42
N GLU A 4 -8.07 -26.36 9.31
CA GLU A 4 -7.95 -26.99 7.98
C GLU A 4 -7.27 -26.09 6.94
N ALA A 5 -7.24 -24.78 7.18
CA ALA A 5 -6.66 -23.83 6.23
C ALA A 5 -5.16 -24.06 6.07
N VAL A 6 -4.73 -24.46 4.87
CA VAL A 6 -3.31 -24.67 4.52
C VAL A 6 -2.63 -23.37 4.07
N GLY A 7 -3.39 -22.44 3.47
CA GLY A 7 -2.91 -21.14 3.04
C GLY A 7 -3.89 -20.03 3.39
N ALA A 8 -3.36 -18.86 3.72
CA ALA A 8 -4.13 -17.65 4.01
C ALA A 8 -3.70 -16.47 3.13
N LEU A 9 -4.68 -15.68 2.69
CA LEU A 9 -4.49 -14.41 1.99
C LEU A 9 -5.08 -13.31 2.86
N MET A 10 -4.34 -12.24 3.11
CA MET A 10 -4.82 -11.16 3.97
C MET A 10 -4.30 -9.79 3.54
N TYR A 11 -5.07 -8.74 3.87
CA TYR A 11 -4.72 -7.33 3.68
C TYR A 11 -4.07 -6.75 4.96
N HIS A 12 -4.06 -5.42 5.11
CA HIS A 12 -3.45 -4.71 6.24
C HIS A 12 -4.38 -4.58 7.47
N THR A 13 -5.67 -4.90 7.34
CA THR A 13 -6.70 -4.61 8.35
C THR A 13 -6.82 -5.63 9.48
N ILE A 14 -6.10 -6.75 9.39
CA ILE A 14 -6.07 -7.80 10.41
C ILE A 14 -4.63 -7.96 10.89
N THR A 15 -4.44 -8.06 12.20
CA THR A 15 -3.15 -8.36 12.82
C THR A 15 -3.11 -9.82 13.27
N LEU A 16 -2.00 -10.51 13.00
CA LEU A 16 -1.76 -11.87 13.47
C LEU A 16 -0.58 -11.87 14.45
N THR A 17 -0.92 -11.90 15.74
CA THR A 17 0.06 -12.09 16.81
C THR A 17 0.49 -13.55 16.91
N ARG A 18 1.50 -13.85 17.74
CA ARG A 18 1.87 -15.23 18.07
C ARG A 18 0.66 -16.06 18.55
N GLU A 19 -0.13 -15.51 19.46
CA GLU A 19 -1.32 -16.18 20.01
C GLU A 19 -2.35 -16.51 18.91
N ASP A 20 -2.50 -15.61 17.93
CA ASP A 20 -3.41 -15.84 16.80
C ASP A 20 -2.89 -16.90 15.84
N LEU A 21 -1.58 -16.90 15.56
CA LEU A 21 -0.93 -17.89 14.70
C LEU A 21 -1.03 -19.31 15.28
N GLU A 22 -0.88 -19.47 16.60
CA GLU A 22 -0.99 -20.78 17.29
C GLU A 22 -2.38 -21.42 17.19
N LYS A 23 -3.42 -20.63 16.87
CA LYS A 23 -4.78 -21.14 16.64
C LYS A 23 -4.89 -21.92 15.31
N PHE A 24 -4.01 -21.67 14.35
CA PHE A 24 -4.00 -22.38 13.08
C PHE A 24 -3.28 -23.71 13.19
N LYS A 25 -3.96 -24.82 12.85
CA LYS A 25 -3.40 -26.17 13.02
C LYS A 25 -2.78 -26.77 11.76
N ALA A 26 -3.16 -26.26 10.59
CA ALA A 26 -2.70 -26.76 9.29
C ALA A 26 -2.03 -25.70 8.41
N LEU A 27 -1.93 -24.45 8.89
CA LEU A 27 -1.44 -23.34 8.07
C LEU A 27 0.04 -23.50 7.75
N ARG A 28 0.39 -23.34 6.48
CA ARG A 28 1.76 -23.45 5.96
C ARG A 28 2.26 -22.17 5.33
N ILE A 29 1.35 -21.34 4.84
CA ILE A 29 1.69 -20.08 4.19
C ILE A 29 0.66 -18.99 4.48
N ILE A 30 1.16 -17.78 4.73
CA ILE A 30 0.40 -16.54 4.72
C ILE A 30 0.97 -15.64 3.62
N VAL A 31 0.10 -15.14 2.75
CA VAL A 31 0.49 -14.17 1.72
C VAL A 31 -0.21 -12.84 1.99
N ARG A 32 0.60 -11.81 2.25
CA ARG A 32 0.15 -10.42 2.32
C ARG A 32 -0.13 -9.90 0.92
N ILE A 33 -1.39 -9.56 0.67
CA ILE A 33 -1.79 -8.80 -0.50
C ILE A 33 -1.38 -7.34 -0.24
N GLY A 34 -0.19 -6.98 -0.72
CA GLY A 34 0.48 -5.71 -0.47
C GLY A 34 1.94 -5.90 -0.03
N SER A 35 2.67 -4.79 0.10
CA SER A 35 4.11 -4.80 0.34
C SER A 35 4.50 -4.98 1.81
N GLY A 36 3.90 -4.25 2.74
CA GLY A 36 4.26 -4.35 4.16
C GLY A 36 3.56 -5.50 4.89
N PHE A 37 4.28 -6.04 5.87
CA PHE A 37 3.99 -7.28 6.59
C PHE A 37 4.13 -7.11 8.12
N ASP A 38 4.18 -5.86 8.59
CA ASP A 38 4.26 -5.45 10.00
C ASP A 38 3.05 -5.91 10.84
N ASN A 39 1.92 -6.21 10.20
CA ASN A 39 0.72 -6.75 10.83
C ASN A 39 0.78 -8.28 11.08
N ILE A 40 1.92 -8.92 10.82
CA ILE A 40 2.14 -10.35 11.10
C ILE A 40 3.42 -10.48 11.91
N ASP A 41 3.38 -11.23 13.01
CA ASP A 41 4.60 -11.67 13.70
C ASP A 41 5.33 -12.73 12.85
N ILE A 42 6.16 -12.26 11.91
CA ILE A 42 6.84 -13.12 10.93
C ILE A 42 7.87 -14.07 11.56
N LYS A 43 8.38 -13.72 12.75
CA LYS A 43 9.31 -14.54 13.52
C LYS A 43 8.55 -15.71 14.13
N SER A 44 7.47 -15.44 14.87
CA SER A 44 6.62 -16.50 15.43
C SER A 44 5.99 -17.35 14.33
N ALA A 45 5.62 -16.78 13.19
CA ALA A 45 5.16 -17.55 12.04
C ALA A 45 6.24 -18.54 11.56
N GLY A 46 7.50 -18.10 11.46
CA GLY A 46 8.62 -18.96 11.09
C GLY A 46 8.87 -20.08 12.09
N ASP A 47 8.83 -19.77 13.40
CA ASP A 47 8.95 -20.77 14.49
C ASP A 47 7.86 -21.86 14.40
N LEU A 48 6.65 -21.49 13.95
CA LEU A 48 5.53 -22.40 13.75
C LEU A 48 5.55 -23.12 12.38
N GLY A 49 6.60 -22.92 11.58
CA GLY A 49 6.72 -23.51 10.24
C GLY A 49 5.79 -22.88 9.19
N ILE A 50 5.33 -21.64 9.43
CA ILE A 50 4.46 -20.88 8.55
C ILE A 50 5.30 -19.87 7.76
N ALA A 51 5.36 -20.05 6.44
CA ALA A 51 6.01 -19.08 5.57
C ALA A 51 5.15 -17.83 5.41
N VAL A 52 5.77 -16.66 5.42
CA VAL A 52 5.11 -15.39 5.15
C VAL A 52 5.67 -14.81 3.85
N CYS A 53 4.80 -14.45 2.92
CA CYS A 53 5.13 -13.77 1.68
C CYS A 53 4.42 -12.42 1.55
N ASN A 54 4.97 -11.54 0.71
CA ASN A 54 4.34 -10.27 0.34
C ASN A 54 4.27 -10.09 -1.19
N VAL A 55 3.65 -8.99 -1.62
CA VAL A 55 3.65 -8.53 -3.01
C VAL A 55 4.31 -7.15 -3.08
N PRO A 56 5.64 -7.08 -3.28
CA PRO A 56 6.40 -5.85 -3.02
C PRO A 56 6.36 -4.82 -4.16
N ALA A 57 5.90 -5.19 -5.36
CA ALA A 57 6.05 -4.37 -6.57
C ALA A 57 4.75 -3.73 -7.09
N ALA A 58 3.58 -4.26 -6.70
CA ALA A 58 2.33 -4.00 -7.42
C ALA A 58 1.74 -2.59 -7.30
N SER A 59 2.25 -1.75 -6.39
CA SER A 59 1.72 -0.39 -6.19
C SER A 59 2.84 0.63 -5.92
N VAL A 60 4.05 0.35 -6.39
CA VAL A 60 5.23 1.20 -6.13
C VAL A 60 5.04 2.58 -6.74
N GLU A 61 4.58 2.63 -7.99
CA GLU A 61 4.39 3.89 -8.71
C GLU A 61 3.15 4.64 -8.23
N GLU A 62 2.03 3.97 -7.99
CA GLU A 62 0.83 4.56 -7.40
C GLU A 62 1.13 5.24 -6.05
N THR A 63 1.91 4.57 -5.20
CA THR A 63 2.29 5.11 -3.89
C THR A 63 3.22 6.32 -4.05
N ALA A 64 4.14 6.27 -5.01
CA ALA A 64 5.03 7.40 -5.30
C ALA A 64 4.28 8.60 -5.87
N ASP A 65 3.33 8.37 -6.79
CA ASP A 65 2.47 9.40 -7.38
C ASP A 65 1.58 10.05 -6.32
N SER A 66 0.98 9.24 -5.45
CA SER A 66 0.18 9.72 -4.32
C SER A 66 1.02 10.50 -3.31
N THR A 67 2.26 10.09 -3.06
CA THR A 67 3.21 10.84 -2.22
C THR A 67 3.56 12.19 -2.85
N MET A 68 3.86 12.23 -4.15
CA MET A 68 4.12 13.49 -4.85
C MET A 68 2.89 14.39 -4.86
N CYS A 69 1.68 13.83 -5.00
CA CYS A 69 0.44 14.57 -4.86
C CYS A 69 0.32 15.22 -3.47
N HIS A 70 0.60 14.47 -2.40
CA HIS A 70 0.61 15.00 -1.03
C HIS A 70 1.64 16.12 -0.83
N ILE A 71 2.88 15.92 -1.29
CA ILE A 71 3.92 16.95 -1.25
C ILE A 71 3.45 18.21 -1.98
N LEU A 72 2.97 18.08 -3.22
CA LEU A 72 2.49 19.22 -4.00
C LEU A 72 1.28 19.90 -3.37
N ASN A 73 0.37 19.15 -2.74
CA ASN A 73 -0.77 19.70 -2.01
C ASN A 73 -0.32 20.54 -0.81
N LEU A 74 0.73 20.15 -0.08
CA LEU A 74 1.29 20.95 1.01
C LEU A 74 1.94 22.24 0.47
N TYR A 75 2.78 22.13 -0.56
CA TYR A 75 3.49 23.27 -1.14
C TYR A 75 2.58 24.27 -1.87
N ARG A 76 1.54 23.77 -2.55
CA ARG A 76 0.66 24.58 -3.41
C ARG A 76 -0.71 24.85 -2.80
N ARG A 77 -1.02 24.19 -1.67
CA ARG A 77 -2.28 24.33 -0.92
C ARG A 77 -3.54 23.95 -1.70
N THR A 78 -3.41 23.18 -2.79
CA THR A 78 -4.50 22.92 -3.74
C THR A 78 -5.75 22.33 -3.05
N THR A 79 -5.59 21.31 -2.20
CA THR A 79 -6.69 20.72 -1.45
C THR A 79 -7.38 21.72 -0.52
N TRP A 80 -6.62 22.54 0.21
CA TRP A 80 -7.18 23.56 1.11
C TRP A 80 -7.85 24.71 0.34
N LEU A 81 -7.32 25.10 -0.82
CA LEU A 81 -7.97 26.08 -1.69
C LEU A 81 -9.30 25.55 -2.25
N HIS A 82 -9.32 24.28 -2.67
CA HIS A 82 -10.56 23.61 -3.06
C HIS A 82 -11.57 23.59 -1.89
N GLN A 83 -11.12 23.24 -0.69
CA GLN A 83 -11.95 23.23 0.51
C GLN A 83 -12.52 24.62 0.82
N ALA A 84 -11.71 25.68 0.79
CA ALA A 84 -12.14 27.05 1.05
C ALA A 84 -13.26 27.51 0.08
N LEU A 85 -13.14 27.14 -1.20
CA LEU A 85 -14.19 27.41 -2.19
C LEU A 85 -15.46 26.61 -1.94
N ARG A 86 -15.34 25.33 -1.54
CA ARG A 86 -16.48 24.49 -1.13
C ARG A 86 -17.21 25.07 0.08
N GLU A 87 -16.48 25.67 1.01
CA GLU A 87 -17.00 26.35 2.20
C GLU A 87 -17.60 27.74 1.90
N GLY A 88 -17.55 28.19 0.63
CA GLY A 88 -18.20 29.42 0.19
C GLY A 88 -17.31 30.66 0.20
N THR A 89 -16.00 30.51 0.43
CA THR A 89 -15.04 31.63 0.33
C THR A 89 -15.09 32.22 -1.08
N ARG A 90 -15.22 33.55 -1.17
CA ARG A 90 -15.21 34.28 -2.45
C ARG A 90 -13.90 35.02 -2.61
N VAL A 91 -13.23 34.77 -3.73
CA VAL A 91 -11.89 35.31 -4.02
C VAL A 91 -11.96 36.04 -5.36
N GLN A 92 -11.79 37.37 -5.34
CA GLN A 92 -11.89 38.21 -6.53
C GLN A 92 -10.66 39.10 -6.72
N SER A 93 -10.16 39.73 -5.65
CA SER A 93 -8.98 40.59 -5.73
C SER A 93 -7.68 39.79 -5.58
N VAL A 94 -6.56 40.38 -6.04
CA VAL A 94 -5.23 39.77 -5.91
C VAL A 94 -4.82 39.61 -4.45
N GLU A 95 -5.24 40.53 -3.58
CA GLU A 95 -5.00 40.49 -2.14
C GLU A 95 -5.70 39.29 -1.51
N GLN A 96 -6.97 39.04 -1.87
CA GLN A 96 -7.72 37.88 -1.41
C GLN A 96 -7.09 36.56 -1.87
N ILE A 97 -6.54 36.53 -3.10
CA ILE A 97 -5.80 35.36 -3.61
C ILE A 97 -4.56 35.10 -2.73
N ARG A 98 -3.79 36.15 -2.40
CA ARG A 98 -2.60 36.02 -1.55
C ARG A 98 -2.95 35.57 -0.13
N GLU A 99 -4.05 36.06 0.42
CA GLU A 99 -4.53 35.71 1.76
C GLU A 99 -4.96 34.25 1.83
N VAL A 100 -5.86 33.80 0.95
CA VAL A 100 -6.38 32.42 0.96
C VAL A 100 -5.29 31.38 0.59
N ALA A 101 -4.34 31.75 -0.27
CA ALA A 101 -3.20 30.91 -0.63
C ALA A 101 -1.96 31.13 0.25
N SER A 102 -2.08 31.90 1.34
CA SER A 102 -0.96 32.21 2.21
C SER A 102 -0.28 30.95 2.74
N GLY A 103 1.06 30.97 2.72
CA GLY A 103 1.88 29.81 3.05
C GLY A 103 2.21 28.89 1.87
N ALA A 104 1.62 29.09 0.68
CA ALA A 104 2.06 28.41 -0.54
C ALA A 104 3.51 28.81 -0.87
N ALA A 105 4.34 27.84 -1.23
CA ALA A 105 5.78 28.02 -1.37
C ALA A 105 6.28 27.66 -2.78
N ARG A 106 7.45 28.22 -3.13
CA ARG A 106 8.21 27.83 -4.32
C ARG A 106 8.95 26.54 -4.01
N ILE A 107 8.84 25.55 -4.91
CA ILE A 107 9.46 24.23 -4.72
C ILE A 107 10.95 24.22 -5.09
N ARG A 108 11.33 24.91 -6.19
CA ARG A 108 12.72 24.89 -6.66
C ARG A 108 13.67 25.43 -5.59
N GLY A 109 14.65 24.62 -5.21
CA GLY A 109 15.65 24.94 -4.19
C GLY A 109 15.33 24.39 -2.80
N GLU A 110 14.12 23.88 -2.58
CA GLU A 110 13.75 23.20 -1.34
C GLU A 110 14.43 21.84 -1.24
N THR A 111 14.67 21.37 -0.02
CA THR A 111 15.26 20.07 0.26
C THR A 111 14.19 19.06 0.68
N LEU A 112 14.05 17.98 -0.10
CA LEU A 112 13.19 16.84 0.22
C LEU A 112 14.03 15.74 0.89
N GLY A 113 13.75 15.47 2.15
CA GLY A 113 14.34 14.39 2.93
C GLY A 113 13.51 13.12 2.88
N ILE A 114 14.09 12.05 2.35
CA ILE A 114 13.47 10.73 2.27
C ILE A 114 14.02 9.81 3.36
N ILE A 115 13.14 9.31 4.24
CA ILE A 115 13.49 8.29 5.23
C ILE A 115 13.10 6.92 4.68
N GLY A 116 14.11 6.13 4.30
CA GLY A 116 13.95 4.85 3.60
C GLY A 116 14.00 5.01 2.08
N LEU A 117 15.08 4.55 1.44
CA LEU A 117 15.28 4.65 -0.01
C LEU A 117 15.06 3.29 -0.69
N GLY A 118 13.99 2.62 -0.31
CA GLY A 118 13.49 1.42 -0.97
C GLY A 118 12.79 1.74 -2.31
N ARG A 119 11.95 0.82 -2.79
CA ARG A 119 11.26 0.95 -4.10
C ARG A 119 10.49 2.26 -4.25
N VAL A 120 9.63 2.60 -3.28
CA VAL A 120 8.82 3.83 -3.30
C VAL A 120 9.71 5.07 -3.12
N GLY A 121 10.64 5.05 -2.16
CA GLY A 121 11.56 6.16 -1.93
C GLY A 121 12.38 6.53 -3.17
N GLN A 122 12.86 5.54 -3.93
CA GLN A 122 13.55 5.77 -5.20
C GLN A 122 12.62 6.37 -6.26
N ALA A 123 11.40 5.84 -6.40
CA ALA A 123 10.41 6.34 -7.34
C ALA A 123 10.00 7.80 -7.05
N VAL A 124 9.86 8.16 -5.77
CA VAL A 124 9.61 9.53 -5.30
C VAL A 124 10.81 10.43 -5.58
N ALA A 125 12.03 9.99 -5.27
CA ALA A 125 13.25 10.76 -5.51
C ALA A 125 13.39 11.16 -7.00
N LEU A 126 13.17 10.21 -7.91
CA LEU A 126 13.24 10.45 -9.35
C LEU A 126 12.21 11.49 -9.82
N ARG A 127 10.97 11.40 -9.34
CA ARG A 127 9.90 12.36 -9.65
C ARG A 127 10.17 13.74 -9.07
N ALA A 128 10.63 13.82 -7.81
CA ALA A 128 10.89 15.06 -7.09
C ALA A 128 11.96 15.93 -7.77
N LYS A 129 13.00 15.31 -8.36
CA LYS A 129 14.06 16.04 -9.09
C LYS A 129 13.52 16.91 -10.22
N ALA A 130 12.47 16.45 -10.93
CA ALA A 130 11.86 17.22 -12.02
C ALA A 130 11.20 18.54 -11.55
N PHE A 131 10.75 18.58 -10.29
CA PHE A 131 10.18 19.79 -9.67
C PHE A 131 11.25 20.75 -9.14
N GLY A 132 12.53 20.35 -9.16
CA GLY A 132 13.66 21.15 -8.70
C GLY A 132 13.94 21.02 -7.20
N PHE A 133 13.49 19.94 -6.55
CA PHE A 133 13.93 19.59 -5.21
C PHE A 133 15.41 19.17 -5.20
N SER A 134 16.13 19.58 -4.16
CA SER A 134 17.36 18.88 -3.73
C SER A 134 16.93 17.66 -2.91
N VAL A 135 17.25 16.45 -3.36
CA VAL A 135 16.80 15.23 -2.68
C VAL A 135 17.92 14.66 -1.84
N ILE A 136 17.66 14.53 -0.54
CA ILE A 136 18.54 13.84 0.41
C ILE A 136 17.82 12.62 0.99
N PHE A 137 18.56 11.60 1.43
CA PHE A 137 17.95 10.44 2.06
C PHE A 137 18.77 9.85 3.20
N TYR A 138 18.06 9.19 4.10
CA TYR A 138 18.59 8.38 5.19
C TYR A 138 18.00 6.97 5.08
N ASP A 139 18.89 5.99 4.94
CA ASP A 139 18.54 4.57 4.99
C ASP A 139 19.73 3.81 5.57
N PRO A 140 19.67 3.34 6.82
CA PRO A 140 20.80 2.69 7.49
C PRO A 140 21.03 1.25 7.01
N TYR A 141 20.10 0.67 6.24
CA TYR A 141 20.17 -0.73 5.82
C TYR A 141 20.64 -0.91 4.38
N LEU A 142 20.67 0.16 3.58
CA LEU A 142 21.20 0.11 2.22
C LEU A 142 22.73 0.07 2.20
N SER A 143 23.28 -0.73 1.29
CA SER A 143 24.70 -0.67 0.93
C SER A 143 25.03 0.63 0.20
N ASP A 144 26.30 1.03 0.26
CA ASP A 144 26.79 2.20 -0.47
C ASP A 144 26.63 2.06 -1.99
N GLY A 145 26.48 3.19 -2.68
CA GLY A 145 26.47 3.29 -4.14
C GLY A 145 25.14 3.73 -4.75
N MET A 146 24.02 3.53 -4.05
CA MET A 146 22.70 3.93 -4.56
C MET A 146 22.57 5.45 -4.72
N GLU A 147 23.19 6.20 -3.81
CA GLU A 147 23.29 7.66 -3.87
C GLU A 147 23.98 8.14 -5.14
N ARG A 148 25.03 7.44 -5.58
CA ARG A 148 25.75 7.77 -6.82
C ARG A 148 24.95 7.35 -8.05
N ALA A 149 24.33 6.18 -8.03
CA ALA A 149 23.54 5.68 -9.15
C ALA A 149 22.34 6.58 -9.49
N LEU A 150 21.66 7.12 -8.46
CA LEU A 150 20.49 7.98 -8.64
C LEU A 150 20.82 9.49 -8.61
N GLY A 151 22.08 9.85 -8.33
CA GLY A 151 22.53 11.23 -8.17
C GLY A 151 21.75 11.94 -7.06
N LEU A 152 21.74 11.34 -5.87
CA LEU A 152 21.11 11.81 -4.65
C LEU A 152 22.19 12.02 -3.58
N GLN A 153 21.89 12.77 -2.53
CA GLN A 153 22.79 12.91 -1.38
C GLN A 153 22.32 11.99 -0.24
N ARG A 154 23.19 11.09 0.21
CA ARG A 154 22.96 10.27 1.40
C ARG A 154 23.46 11.00 2.65
N VAL A 155 22.69 10.94 3.73
CA VAL A 155 23.13 11.35 5.07
C VAL A 155 23.24 10.14 6.00
N SER A 156 24.12 10.21 6.99
CA SER A 156 24.48 9.06 7.83
C SER A 156 23.59 8.91 9.06
N THR A 157 22.89 9.97 9.47
CA THR A 157 22.02 9.95 10.65
C THR A 157 20.64 10.51 10.32
N LEU A 158 19.64 10.08 11.10
CA LEU A 158 18.30 10.65 11.03
C LEU A 158 18.31 12.15 11.34
N GLN A 159 19.09 12.57 12.33
CA GLN A 159 19.21 13.97 12.73
C GLN A 159 19.68 14.85 11.56
N ASP A 160 20.71 14.42 10.82
CA ASP A 160 21.20 15.15 9.66
C ASP A 160 20.11 15.31 8.60
N LEU A 161 19.29 14.29 8.38
CA LEU A 161 18.18 14.38 7.43
C LEU A 161 17.16 15.41 7.90
N LEU A 162 16.70 15.31 9.15
CA LEU A 162 15.66 16.19 9.70
C LEU A 162 16.10 17.66 9.72
N PHE A 163 17.38 17.91 10.04
CA PHE A 163 17.95 19.24 10.11
C PHE A 163 18.08 19.93 8.73
N HIS A 164 18.35 19.15 7.67
CA HIS A 164 18.56 19.69 6.33
C HIS A 164 17.31 19.71 5.45
N SER A 165 16.20 19.11 5.88
CA SER A 165 15.01 18.92 5.05
C SER A 165 13.94 19.99 5.30
N ASP A 166 13.43 20.59 4.23
CA ASP A 166 12.27 21.48 4.25
C ASP A 166 10.95 20.67 4.18
N CYS A 167 11.00 19.50 3.57
CA CYS A 167 9.94 18.50 3.58
C CYS A 167 10.52 17.13 3.88
N VAL A 168 9.94 16.41 4.84
CA VAL A 168 10.32 15.03 5.19
C VAL A 168 9.22 14.09 4.73
N THR A 169 9.60 13.00 4.06
CA THR A 169 8.66 11.95 3.64
C THR A 169 9.14 10.56 4.05
N LEU A 170 8.21 9.75 4.58
CA LEU A 170 8.49 8.43 5.14
C LEU A 170 8.19 7.32 4.12
N HIS A 171 9.19 6.50 3.84
CA HIS A 171 9.13 5.36 2.92
C HIS A 171 9.87 4.11 3.45
N CYS A 172 10.15 4.07 4.76
CA CYS A 172 10.65 2.87 5.44
C CYS A 172 9.49 1.97 5.89
N ASN A 173 9.75 0.68 6.00
CA ASN A 173 8.81 -0.27 6.63
C ASN A 173 8.81 -0.08 8.15
N LEU A 174 7.66 -0.32 8.79
CA LEU A 174 7.58 -0.42 10.25
C LEU A 174 8.27 -1.72 10.71
N ASN A 175 9.12 -1.62 11.72
CA ASN A 175 9.83 -2.72 12.36
C ASN A 175 10.07 -2.41 13.85
N GLU A 176 10.69 -3.36 14.56
CA GLU A 176 10.91 -3.28 16.02
C GLU A 176 11.75 -2.08 16.48
N HIS A 177 12.53 -1.45 15.59
CA HIS A 177 13.48 -0.39 15.93
C HIS A 177 13.05 1.01 15.51
N ASN A 178 11.92 1.17 14.80
CA ASN A 178 11.48 2.45 14.26
C ASN A 178 10.02 2.79 14.55
N HIS A 179 9.39 2.10 15.52
CA HIS A 179 8.13 2.55 16.08
C HIS A 179 8.28 3.96 16.67
N HIS A 180 7.37 4.87 16.30
CA HIS A 180 7.45 6.30 16.63
C HIS A 180 8.82 6.91 16.28
N LEU A 181 9.37 6.56 15.12
CA LEU A 181 10.58 7.17 14.56
C LEU A 181 10.48 8.70 14.53
N ILE A 182 9.30 9.22 14.18
CA ILE A 182 8.96 10.64 14.30
C ILE A 182 8.16 10.83 15.59
N ASN A 183 8.85 11.23 16.64
CA ASN A 183 8.30 11.51 17.97
C ASN A 183 8.60 12.95 18.42
N ASP A 184 8.21 13.32 19.64
CA ASP A 184 8.44 14.65 20.22
C ASP A 184 9.92 15.11 20.15
N PHE A 185 10.87 14.20 20.36
CA PHE A 185 12.29 14.51 20.32
C PHE A 185 12.78 14.75 18.89
N THR A 186 12.45 13.88 17.95
CA THR A 186 12.90 14.01 16.55
C THR A 186 12.20 15.16 15.83
N ILE A 187 10.94 15.45 16.17
CA ILE A 187 10.22 16.62 15.62
C ILE A 187 10.94 17.92 15.96
N LYS A 188 11.56 18.03 17.15
CA LYS A 188 12.36 19.21 17.54
C LYS A 188 13.65 19.37 16.73
N GLN A 189 14.08 18.33 16.03
CA GLN A 189 15.25 18.36 15.14
C GLN A 189 14.87 18.77 13.71
N MET A 190 13.58 18.74 13.36
CA MET A 190 13.11 19.20 12.06
C MET A 190 13.26 20.72 11.94
N ARG A 191 13.45 21.21 10.71
CA ARG A 191 13.43 22.66 10.45
C ARG A 191 12.12 23.28 10.90
N GLN A 192 12.21 24.50 11.44
CA GLN A 192 11.03 25.29 11.76
C GLN A 192 10.18 25.53 10.51
N GLY A 193 8.91 25.12 10.56
CA GLY A 193 7.98 25.25 9.45
C GLY A 193 8.21 24.24 8.32
N ALA A 194 8.87 23.12 8.59
CA ALA A 194 8.98 21.99 7.66
C ALA A 194 7.62 21.31 7.41
N PHE A 195 7.54 20.57 6.31
CA PHE A 195 6.42 19.69 5.98
C PHE A 195 6.73 18.23 6.33
N LEU A 196 5.69 17.46 6.67
CA LEU A 196 5.79 16.01 6.90
C LEU A 196 4.79 15.23 6.02
N VAL A 197 5.25 14.17 5.36
CA VAL A 197 4.40 13.29 4.56
C VAL A 197 4.60 11.83 4.99
N ASN A 198 3.51 11.12 5.28
CA ASN A 198 3.56 9.70 5.60
C ASN A 198 2.60 8.89 4.71
N THR A 199 3.18 8.11 3.80
CA THR A 199 2.48 7.11 2.97
C THR A 199 3.02 5.70 3.24
N ALA A 200 3.74 5.52 4.36
CA ALA A 200 4.37 4.26 4.75
C ALA A 200 3.51 3.51 5.76
N ARG A 201 3.67 3.79 7.06
CA ARG A 201 2.90 3.16 8.15
C ARG A 201 2.59 4.16 9.24
N GLY A 202 1.40 4.04 9.83
CA GLY A 202 0.92 4.94 10.89
C GLY A 202 1.83 4.96 12.12
N GLY A 203 2.21 3.77 12.62
CA GLY A 203 3.07 3.61 13.80
C GLY A 203 4.50 4.17 13.67
N LEU A 204 4.90 4.73 12.52
CA LEU A 204 6.18 5.44 12.38
C LEU A 204 6.13 6.85 13.01
N VAL A 205 4.94 7.40 13.22
CA VAL A 205 4.74 8.76 13.73
C VAL A 205 3.94 8.70 15.03
N ASP A 206 4.41 9.40 16.05
CA ASP A 206 3.61 9.70 17.25
C ASP A 206 2.63 10.84 16.89
N GLU A 207 1.36 10.49 16.75
CA GLU A 207 0.32 11.43 16.34
C GLU A 207 0.07 12.54 17.39
N LYS A 208 0.33 12.28 18.67
CA LYS A 208 0.20 13.30 19.72
C LYS A 208 1.28 14.36 19.58
N ALA A 209 2.52 13.91 19.36
CA ALA A 209 3.65 14.81 19.12
C ALA A 209 3.45 15.63 17.83
N LEU A 210 2.96 14.99 16.76
CA LEU A 210 2.63 15.68 15.52
C LEU A 210 1.51 16.72 15.71
N ALA A 211 0.43 16.37 16.41
CA ALA A 211 -0.68 17.28 16.68
C ALA A 211 -0.21 18.55 17.40
N GLN A 212 0.66 18.39 18.41
CA GLN A 212 1.22 19.51 19.14
C GLN A 212 2.14 20.36 18.24
N ALA A 213 2.97 19.73 17.43
CA ALA A 213 3.88 20.43 16.52
C ALA A 213 3.16 21.26 15.44
N LEU A 214 2.00 20.78 14.97
CA LEU A 214 1.14 21.52 14.04
C LEU A 214 0.48 22.72 14.74
N LYS A 215 -0.05 22.53 15.96
CA LYS A 215 -0.65 23.63 16.76
C LYS A 215 0.35 24.73 17.09
N GLU A 216 1.60 24.35 17.37
CA GLU A 216 2.70 25.28 17.66
C GLU A 216 3.34 25.89 16.40
N GLY A 217 2.94 25.44 15.20
CA GLY A 217 3.53 25.90 13.93
C GLY A 217 4.98 25.47 13.72
N ARG A 218 5.50 24.53 14.51
CA ARG A 218 6.82 23.91 14.30
C ARG A 218 6.84 23.09 13.02
N ILE A 219 5.78 22.35 12.76
CA ILE A 219 5.49 21.75 11.46
C ILE A 219 4.44 22.63 10.79
N ARG A 220 4.72 23.08 9.56
CA ARG A 220 3.83 23.98 8.79
C ARG A 220 2.60 23.25 8.26
N GLY A 221 2.72 21.94 8.03
CA GLY A 221 1.62 21.09 7.61
C GLY A 221 2.06 19.64 7.46
N ALA A 222 1.09 18.74 7.52
CA ALA A 222 1.33 17.31 7.35
C ALA A 222 0.31 16.69 6.40
N ALA A 223 0.74 15.68 5.64
CA ALA A 223 -0.13 14.87 4.81
C ALA A 223 0.07 13.38 5.13
N LEU A 224 -0.98 12.74 5.64
CA LEU A 224 -0.95 11.36 6.14
C LEU A 224 -1.91 10.49 5.33
N ASP A 225 -1.41 9.48 4.64
CA ASP A 225 -2.26 8.42 4.07
C ASP A 225 -2.52 7.29 5.08
N VAL A 226 -1.71 7.21 6.13
CA VAL A 226 -1.72 6.14 7.12
C VAL A 226 -1.67 6.72 8.53
N HIS A 227 -2.31 6.02 9.47
CA HIS A 227 -2.57 6.53 10.83
C HIS A 227 -2.30 5.43 11.87
N GLU A 228 -1.97 5.80 13.11
CA GLU A 228 -1.70 4.83 14.19
C GLU A 228 -2.90 3.91 14.43
N SER A 229 -4.11 4.46 14.31
CA SER A 229 -5.37 3.72 14.39
C SER A 229 -6.18 3.91 13.11
N GLU A 230 -6.46 2.82 12.41
CA GLU A 230 -7.26 2.79 11.20
C GLU A 230 -8.54 1.95 11.42
N PRO A 231 -9.71 2.37 10.88
CA PRO A 231 -9.92 3.50 9.98
C PRO A 231 -9.81 4.87 10.65
N PHE A 232 -9.21 5.82 9.95
CA PHE A 232 -9.04 7.20 10.45
C PHE A 232 -10.37 7.98 10.42
N SER A 233 -10.54 8.86 11.42
CA SER A 233 -11.65 9.81 11.47
C SER A 233 -11.17 11.15 12.00
N PHE A 234 -11.50 12.25 11.30
CA PHE A 234 -11.23 13.61 11.78
C PHE A 234 -11.96 13.97 13.08
N SER A 235 -13.01 13.24 13.46
CA SER A 235 -13.77 13.53 14.67
C SER A 235 -13.19 12.89 15.94
N GLN A 236 -12.16 12.06 15.81
CA GLN A 236 -11.59 11.24 16.88
C GLN A 236 -10.06 11.25 16.85
N GLY A 237 -9.44 10.84 17.96
CA GLY A 237 -7.99 10.67 18.04
C GLY A 237 -7.19 11.97 18.28
N PRO A 238 -5.85 11.87 18.35
CA PRO A 238 -4.96 12.98 18.70
C PRO A 238 -4.99 14.14 17.70
N LEU A 239 -5.27 13.85 16.43
CA LEU A 239 -5.22 14.80 15.32
C LEU A 239 -6.53 15.59 15.10
N LYS A 240 -7.57 15.34 15.90
CA LYS A 240 -8.92 15.90 15.75
C LYS A 240 -8.95 17.42 15.49
N ASP A 241 -8.20 18.17 16.28
CA ASP A 241 -8.14 19.64 16.23
C ASP A 241 -6.80 20.15 15.69
N ALA A 242 -6.04 19.31 14.98
CA ALA A 242 -4.75 19.69 14.42
C ALA A 242 -4.94 20.55 13.15
N PRO A 243 -4.33 21.74 13.06
CA PRO A 243 -4.40 22.56 11.86
C PRO A 243 -3.49 22.00 10.76
N ASN A 244 -3.70 22.47 9.52
CA ASN A 244 -2.81 22.22 8.38
C ASN A 244 -2.53 20.72 8.13
N LEU A 245 -3.56 19.90 8.28
CA LEU A 245 -3.50 18.46 8.07
C LEU A 245 -4.26 18.07 6.79
N ILE A 246 -3.70 17.13 6.03
CA ILE A 246 -4.35 16.42 4.94
C ILE A 246 -4.33 14.93 5.31
N CYS A 247 -5.47 14.27 5.22
CA CYS A 247 -5.55 12.82 5.45
C CYS A 247 -6.20 12.12 4.26
N THR A 248 -5.67 10.95 3.90
CA THR A 248 -6.31 10.00 2.98
C THR A 248 -6.47 8.64 3.66
N PRO A 249 -7.47 7.83 3.29
CA PRO A 249 -7.83 6.62 4.04
C PRO A 249 -7.05 5.38 3.56
N HIS A 250 -5.73 5.40 3.69
CA HIS A 250 -4.82 4.31 3.29
C HIS A 250 -5.04 3.88 1.83
N ALA A 251 -5.06 4.87 0.94
CA ALA A 251 -5.44 4.72 -0.46
C ALA A 251 -4.29 5.01 -1.43
N ALA A 252 -3.09 5.36 -0.95
CA ALA A 252 -1.95 5.65 -1.83
C ALA A 252 -1.58 4.48 -2.75
N TRP A 253 -1.91 3.25 -2.37
CA TRP A 253 -1.63 2.04 -3.16
C TRP A 253 -2.67 1.78 -4.27
N TYR A 254 -3.85 2.39 -4.20
CA TYR A 254 -4.99 1.94 -4.99
C TYR A 254 -5.01 2.54 -6.40
N SER A 255 -4.94 1.65 -7.38
CA SER A 255 -5.49 1.82 -8.72
C SER A 255 -6.27 0.55 -9.08
N GLU A 256 -7.17 0.62 -10.07
CA GLU A 256 -7.90 -0.58 -10.52
C GLU A 256 -6.90 -1.67 -10.97
N GLN A 257 -5.84 -1.26 -11.66
CA GLN A 257 -4.79 -2.11 -12.19
C GLN A 257 -3.91 -2.70 -11.08
N ALA A 258 -3.40 -1.86 -10.16
CA ALA A 258 -2.57 -2.31 -9.04
C ALA A 258 -3.30 -3.32 -8.15
N SER A 259 -4.60 -3.09 -7.90
CA SER A 259 -5.45 -4.00 -7.13
C SER A 259 -5.56 -5.38 -7.79
N ILE A 260 -5.76 -5.43 -9.11
CA ILE A 260 -5.79 -6.69 -9.86
C ILE A 260 -4.41 -7.36 -9.79
N GLU A 261 -3.35 -6.64 -10.12
CA GLU A 261 -1.99 -7.18 -10.18
C GLU A 261 -1.57 -7.81 -8.86
N MET A 262 -1.81 -7.14 -7.73
CA MET A 262 -1.41 -7.66 -6.43
C MET A 262 -2.21 -8.90 -6.01
N ARG A 263 -3.50 -8.94 -6.33
CA ARG A 263 -4.36 -10.10 -6.03
C ARG A 263 -3.96 -11.30 -6.87
N GLU A 264 -3.66 -11.08 -8.14
CA GLU A 264 -3.16 -12.14 -9.01
C GLU A 264 -1.80 -12.66 -8.56
N GLU A 265 -0.84 -11.79 -8.20
CA GLU A 265 0.48 -12.25 -7.74
C GLU A 265 0.37 -12.99 -6.42
N ALA A 266 -0.49 -12.54 -5.50
CA ALA A 266 -0.73 -13.24 -4.25
C ALA A 266 -1.34 -14.64 -4.47
N ALA A 267 -2.30 -14.76 -5.40
CA ALA A 267 -2.86 -16.05 -5.81
C ALA A 267 -1.81 -16.95 -6.47
N ARG A 268 -0.93 -16.39 -7.31
CA ARG A 268 0.21 -17.12 -7.90
C ARG A 268 1.17 -17.61 -6.83
N GLU A 269 1.41 -16.83 -5.77
CA GLU A 269 2.28 -17.23 -4.66
C GLU A 269 1.67 -18.38 -3.84
N ILE A 270 0.37 -18.34 -3.56
CA ILE A 270 -0.36 -19.49 -2.98
C ILE A 270 -0.23 -20.73 -3.87
N ARG A 271 -0.40 -20.57 -5.20
CA ARG A 271 -0.22 -21.68 -6.14
C ARG A 271 1.19 -22.27 -6.06
N ARG A 272 2.24 -21.44 -6.07
CA ARG A 272 3.64 -21.90 -5.93
C ARG A 272 3.86 -22.68 -4.63
N ALA A 273 3.25 -22.23 -3.53
CA ALA A 273 3.33 -22.88 -2.24
C ALA A 273 2.66 -24.27 -2.22
N ILE A 274 1.51 -24.41 -2.89
CA ILE A 274 0.76 -25.68 -2.97
C ILE A 274 1.44 -26.68 -3.91
N THR A 275 1.92 -26.22 -5.06
CA THR A 275 2.50 -27.11 -6.09
C THR A 275 3.98 -27.39 -5.89
N GLY A 276 4.66 -26.60 -5.06
CA GLY A 276 6.11 -26.66 -4.84
C GLY A 276 6.48 -27.00 -3.40
N ARG A 277 7.76 -26.80 -3.08
CA ARG A 277 8.32 -26.99 -1.73
C ARG A 277 8.49 -25.63 -1.05
N ILE A 278 7.91 -25.47 0.14
CA ILE A 278 8.10 -24.29 0.99
C ILE A 278 9.42 -24.42 1.78
N PRO A 279 10.26 -23.36 1.89
CA PRO A 279 10.12 -22.03 1.28
C PRO A 279 10.79 -21.87 -0.09
N ASP A 280 11.46 -22.91 -0.61
CA ASP A 280 12.32 -22.83 -1.81
C ASP A 280 11.59 -22.37 -3.08
N SER A 281 10.33 -22.79 -3.24
CA SER A 281 9.49 -22.45 -4.41
C SER A 281 8.82 -21.08 -4.30
N LEU A 282 8.94 -20.40 -3.16
CA LEU A 282 8.31 -19.10 -2.91
C LEU A 282 9.16 -17.97 -3.49
N LYS A 283 8.51 -17.03 -4.18
CA LYS A 283 9.19 -15.92 -4.85
C LYS A 283 9.57 -14.82 -3.87
N ASN A 284 8.66 -14.45 -2.97
CA ASN A 284 8.80 -13.30 -2.08
C ASN A 284 8.57 -13.68 -0.60
N CYS A 285 9.18 -14.77 -0.14
CA CYS A 285 9.12 -15.14 1.28
C CYS A 285 10.02 -14.22 2.10
N VAL A 286 9.42 -13.56 3.09
CA VAL A 286 10.06 -12.51 3.92
C VAL A 286 10.59 -13.03 5.26
N ASN A 287 10.36 -14.30 5.58
CA ASN A 287 10.76 -14.91 6.86
C ASN A 287 11.56 -16.21 6.69
N LYS A 288 12.30 -16.35 5.57
CA LYS A 288 13.09 -17.55 5.28
C LYS A 288 14.05 -17.94 6.41
N ASP A 289 14.70 -16.95 7.02
CA ASP A 289 15.70 -17.18 8.07
C ASP A 289 15.09 -17.85 9.31
N HIS A 290 13.82 -17.57 9.61
CA HIS A 290 13.11 -18.16 10.75
C HIS A 290 12.62 -19.60 10.48
N LEU A 291 12.29 -19.92 9.22
CA LEU A 291 11.84 -21.26 8.83
C LEU A 291 12.96 -22.32 8.92
N THR A 292 14.19 -21.90 8.60
CA THR A 292 15.36 -22.79 8.62
C THR A 292 15.85 -23.08 10.05
N ALA A 293 15.65 -22.14 10.98
CA ALA A 293 15.99 -22.33 12.39
C ALA A 293 15.09 -23.39 13.07
N ALA A 294 13.80 -23.43 12.74
CA ALA A 294 12.86 -24.42 13.27
C ALA A 294 13.20 -25.86 12.83
N THR A 295 13.78 -26.04 11.64
CA THR A 295 14.20 -27.36 11.13
C THR A 295 15.49 -27.86 11.79
N HIS A 296 16.36 -26.97 12.27
CA HIS A 296 17.56 -27.34 13.03
C HIS A 296 17.24 -27.80 14.47
N TRP A 297 16.24 -27.20 15.14
CA TRP A 297 15.80 -27.64 16.47
C TRP A 297 15.11 -29.01 16.44
N ALA A 298 14.38 -29.33 15.36
CA ALA A 298 13.78 -30.65 15.15
C ALA A 298 14.81 -31.78 14.93
N SER A 299 16.11 -31.46 14.84
CA SER A 299 17.20 -32.43 14.64
C SER A 299 17.95 -32.81 15.93
N MET A 300 17.46 -32.42 17.12
CA MET A 300 18.00 -32.88 18.41
C MET A 300 16.93 -33.62 19.24
N ASP A 301 16.69 -34.89 18.89
CA ASP A 301 16.58 -36.04 19.81
C ASP A 301 16.32 -37.32 18.97
N PRO A 302 17.26 -38.28 18.84
CA PRO A 302 16.99 -39.59 18.21
C PRO A 302 16.19 -40.54 19.11
N GLY A 303 15.58 -40.04 20.19
CA GLY A 303 15.20 -40.83 21.35
C GLY A 303 13.75 -41.24 21.50
N VAL A 304 12.77 -40.88 20.64
CA VAL A 304 11.41 -41.43 20.76
C VAL A 304 10.70 -41.46 19.39
N VAL A 305 10.92 -42.52 18.60
CA VAL A 305 10.11 -42.81 17.41
C VAL A 305 9.08 -43.89 17.77
N HIS A 306 7.82 -43.48 17.92
CA HIS A 306 6.68 -44.41 17.99
C HIS A 306 6.50 -45.08 16.61
N PRO A 307 6.38 -46.42 16.49
CA PRO A 307 6.55 -47.11 15.20
C PRO A 307 5.41 -47.05 14.17
N GLU A 308 4.42 -46.15 14.27
CA GLU A 308 3.16 -46.34 13.50
C GLU A 308 2.78 -45.26 12.48
N LEU A 309 3.65 -44.30 12.15
CA LEU A 309 3.32 -43.27 11.14
C LEU A 309 4.43 -43.04 10.11
N ASN A 310 4.94 -44.12 9.51
CA ASN A 310 5.70 -44.04 8.26
C ASN A 310 4.89 -44.63 7.09
N GLY A 311 4.31 -43.73 6.29
CA GLY A 311 4.18 -43.85 4.85
C GLY A 311 3.67 -45.17 4.27
N ALA A 312 2.38 -45.44 4.41
CA ALA A 312 1.68 -46.31 3.44
C ALA A 312 1.24 -45.45 2.25
N ALA A 313 1.85 -45.71 1.11
CA ALA A 313 1.52 -45.17 -0.20
C ALA A 313 0.00 -45.25 -0.47
N TYR A 314 -0.58 -44.16 -0.98
CA TYR A 314 -1.88 -44.20 -1.66
C TYR A 314 -1.78 -45.17 -2.85
N ARG A 315 -2.20 -46.43 -2.66
CA ARG A 315 -2.53 -47.36 -3.73
C ARG A 315 -3.98 -47.14 -4.14
N TYR A 316 -4.21 -46.81 -5.40
CA TYR A 316 -5.53 -46.97 -6.02
C TYR A 316 -5.94 -48.46 -6.01
N PRO A 317 -7.21 -48.80 -5.75
CA PRO A 317 -7.70 -50.17 -5.86
C PRO A 317 -7.79 -50.60 -7.35
N PRO A 318 -7.43 -51.84 -7.71
CA PRO A 318 -7.50 -52.34 -9.09
C PRO A 318 -8.92 -52.81 -9.48
N GLY A 319 -9.33 -52.48 -10.71
CA GLY A 319 -10.62 -52.82 -11.33
C GLY A 319 -11.65 -51.70 -11.10
N VAL A 320 -11.96 -50.84 -12.07
CA VAL A 320 -12.80 -51.08 -13.26
C VAL A 320 -12.37 -50.11 -14.38
N VAL A 321 -12.57 -50.54 -15.63
CA VAL A 321 -12.34 -49.87 -16.93
C VAL A 321 -11.03 -50.27 -17.63
N SER A 322 -11.20 -51.22 -18.56
CA SER A 322 -10.23 -51.66 -19.56
C SER A 322 -10.01 -50.56 -20.61
N VAL A 323 -8.77 -50.21 -20.88
CA VAL A 323 -8.37 -49.56 -22.14
C VAL A 323 -7.24 -50.40 -22.73
N ALA A 324 -7.55 -51.08 -23.83
CA ALA A 324 -6.59 -51.89 -24.57
C ALA A 324 -5.50 -51.01 -25.18
N SER A 325 -4.24 -51.41 -24.98
CA SER A 325 -3.08 -50.87 -25.69
C SER A 325 -2.95 -51.52 -27.06
N THR A 326 -3.23 -50.77 -28.12
CA THR A 326 -2.73 -51.02 -29.48
C THR A 326 -1.84 -49.82 -29.82
N GLY A 327 -0.53 -49.97 -29.97
CA GLY A 327 0.10 -50.66 -31.09
C GLY A 327 0.25 -49.65 -32.24
N ILE A 328 1.45 -49.07 -32.38
CA ILE A 328 1.84 -48.19 -33.50
C ILE A 328 1.79 -48.99 -34.81
N PRO A 329 1.25 -48.42 -35.90
CA PRO A 329 1.86 -48.63 -37.21
C PRO A 329 2.18 -47.31 -37.93
N ALA A 330 3.08 -47.45 -38.90
CA ALA A 330 3.84 -46.44 -39.61
C ALA A 330 3.04 -45.51 -40.52
N ALA A 331 3.75 -44.45 -40.92
CA ALA A 331 3.35 -43.36 -41.81
C ALA A 331 2.77 -43.81 -43.16
N VAL A 332 1.78 -43.04 -43.64
CA VAL A 332 1.49 -42.85 -45.07
C VAL A 332 1.14 -41.38 -45.30
N GLU A 333 1.71 -40.83 -46.37
CA GLU A 333 1.68 -39.44 -46.82
C GLU A 333 0.30 -38.91 -47.24
N GLY A 334 0.16 -37.58 -47.16
CA GLY A 334 -0.59 -36.82 -48.15
C GLY A 334 -1.80 -36.03 -47.65
N ILE A 335 -1.80 -34.73 -48.02
CA ILE A 335 -2.94 -33.78 -48.10
C ILE A 335 -2.99 -32.72 -46.97
N VAL A 336 -2.61 -31.50 -47.37
CA VAL A 336 -2.92 -30.18 -46.77
C VAL A 336 -3.06 -29.22 -47.98
N PRO A 337 -3.78 -28.07 -47.96
CA PRO A 337 -4.73 -27.48 -46.99
C PRO A 337 -6.08 -27.03 -47.62
N ASN A 338 -7.06 -26.65 -46.78
CA ASN A 338 -7.76 -25.37 -46.98
C ASN A 338 -8.36 -24.84 -45.66
N PRO A 339 -8.32 -23.52 -45.39
CA PRO A 339 -8.71 -22.95 -44.11
C PRO A 339 -10.20 -22.56 -44.12
N MET A 340 -10.97 -23.04 -43.15
CA MET A 340 -12.27 -22.47 -42.84
C MET A 340 -12.15 -21.55 -41.64
N SER A 341 -12.45 -20.27 -41.90
CA SER A 341 -12.54 -19.18 -40.94
C SER A 341 -13.74 -19.39 -40.02
N LEU A 342 -13.51 -19.46 -38.71
CA LEU A 342 -14.57 -19.42 -37.70
C LEU A 342 -14.62 -18.01 -37.10
N SER A 343 -15.53 -17.21 -37.63
CA SER A 343 -15.97 -15.94 -37.05
C SER A 343 -16.87 -16.21 -35.85
N HIS A 344 -16.39 -15.95 -34.63
CA HIS A 344 -17.27 -15.81 -33.47
C HIS A 344 -17.79 -14.37 -33.41
N GLY A 345 -19.07 -14.20 -33.77
CA GLY A 345 -19.80 -12.96 -33.58
C GLY A 345 -20.03 -12.67 -32.10
N LEU A 346 -19.61 -11.49 -31.65
CA LEU A 346 -19.98 -10.92 -30.36
C LEU A 346 -21.42 -10.38 -30.43
N PRO A 347 -22.30 -10.67 -29.47
CA PRO A 347 -23.58 -9.98 -29.38
C PRO A 347 -23.38 -8.54 -28.88
N ALA A 348 -24.14 -7.61 -29.48
CA ALA A 348 -24.15 -6.20 -29.13
C ALA A 348 -24.64 -5.97 -27.69
N VAL A 349 -23.86 -5.20 -26.92
CA VAL A 349 -24.23 -4.74 -25.58
C VAL A 349 -25.24 -3.60 -25.71
N ALA A 350 -26.46 -3.82 -25.22
CA ALA A 350 -27.47 -2.78 -25.08
C ALA A 350 -27.14 -1.90 -23.86
N HIS A 351 -27.01 -0.59 -24.08
CA HIS A 351 -26.88 0.41 -23.01
C HIS A 351 -28.20 0.54 -22.23
N PRO A 352 -28.18 0.51 -20.88
CA PRO A 352 -29.34 0.90 -20.09
C PRO A 352 -29.52 2.42 -20.08
N PRO A 353 -30.77 2.93 -20.00
CA PRO A 353 -31.06 4.36 -20.09
C PRO A 353 -30.69 5.09 -18.79
N HIS A 354 -30.27 6.34 -18.98
CA HIS A 354 -29.94 7.34 -17.96
C HIS A 354 -30.92 7.37 -16.79
N ALA A 355 -30.39 7.30 -15.56
CA ALA A 355 -31.10 7.70 -14.35
C ALA A 355 -31.14 9.25 -14.24
N PRO A 356 -32.27 9.86 -13.86
CA PRO A 356 -32.37 11.31 -13.72
C PRO A 356 -31.84 11.80 -12.35
N SER A 357 -31.16 12.94 -12.38
CA SER A 357 -30.72 13.69 -11.19
C SER A 357 -31.90 14.28 -10.41
N PRO A 358 -31.89 14.28 -9.07
CA PRO A 358 -32.94 14.88 -8.27
C PRO A 358 -32.68 16.38 -8.07
N GLY A 359 -33.64 17.23 -8.46
CA GLY A 359 -33.73 18.61 -7.98
C GLY A 359 -33.93 19.67 -9.05
N GLN A 360 -35.16 19.79 -9.58
CA GLN A 360 -35.67 21.07 -10.06
C GLN A 360 -37.13 21.25 -9.62
N THR A 361 -37.31 22.30 -8.84
CA THR A 361 -38.58 22.83 -8.33
C THR A 361 -39.41 23.43 -9.46
N VAL A 362 -40.66 22.99 -9.55
CA VAL A 362 -41.68 23.51 -10.47
C VAL A 362 -42.07 24.93 -10.04
N LYS A 363 -41.90 25.91 -10.94
CA LYS A 363 -42.64 27.19 -10.92
C LYS A 363 -43.90 27.03 -11.77
N PRO A 364 -45.08 27.44 -11.30
CA PRO A 364 -46.26 27.55 -12.17
C PRO A 364 -46.27 28.93 -12.84
N GLU A 365 -46.34 28.95 -14.17
CA GLU A 365 -46.85 30.08 -14.95
C GLU A 365 -48.28 29.74 -15.39
N ALA A 366 -49.22 30.63 -15.09
CA ALA A 366 -50.48 30.75 -15.82
C ALA A 366 -50.83 32.24 -15.93
N ASP A 367 -51.40 32.54 -17.08
CA ASP A 367 -51.43 33.79 -17.82
C ASP A 367 -52.14 35.00 -17.19
N ARG A 368 -51.81 36.13 -17.82
CA ARG A 368 -52.28 37.51 -17.65
C ARG A 368 -53.75 37.76 -18.04
N ASP A 369 -54.15 38.99 -17.69
CA ASP A 369 -55.22 39.85 -18.24
C ASP A 369 -56.64 39.64 -17.68
N HIS A 370 -57.47 40.66 -17.33
CA HIS A 370 -57.34 42.10 -17.04
C HIS A 370 -58.70 42.55 -16.38
N PRO A 371 -59.05 43.85 -16.16
CA PRO A 371 -59.46 44.40 -14.86
C PRO A 371 -60.97 44.72 -14.69
N SER A 372 -61.42 44.96 -13.45
CA SER A 372 -62.51 45.89 -13.02
C SER A 372 -62.74 45.71 -11.50
N ASP A 373 -62.55 46.72 -10.64
CA ASP A 373 -63.40 47.88 -10.32
C ASP A 373 -64.35 47.62 -9.13
N GLN A 374 -64.26 48.47 -8.09
CA GLN A 374 -65.21 48.68 -6.97
C GLN A 374 -65.30 47.55 -5.93
N LEU A 375 -65.25 47.76 -4.60
CA LEU A 375 -65.72 48.82 -3.71
C LEU A 375 -64.96 48.76 -2.37
#